data_AF-A0A1G2HFI7-F1
#
_entry.id   AF-A0A1G2HFI7-F1
#
_cell.length_a   1.000
_cell.length_b   1.000
_cell.length_c   1.000
_cell.angle_alpha   90.00
_cell.angle_beta   90.00
_cell.angle_gamma   90.00
#
_symmetry.space_group_name_H-M   'P 1'
#
loop_
_entity.id
_entity.type
_entity.pdbx_description
1 polymer ?
#
loop_
_entity_poly.entity_id
_entity_poly.type
_entity_poly.pdbx_seq_one_letter_code
_entity_poly.pdbx_strand_id
1 'polypeptide(L)'
;MASRHLARSIAMQTLFEWDFWNKDDSKADEFAEYNIAEYGPGLEQEHGFIKKLVHGVLENREKIDAIIETTASEWPLEQINLVDRNVLRLGIYELLWSDHKEVPPKVAINEAIELGKNFGGDSSGRFINGVLGTIYREIGEPEKDQVSKKKATADGEVPQEAEKDKENE
;
A
#
# COMPACT_ATOMS: atom_id res chain seq x y z
N MET A 1 -10.57 13.48 -0.90
CA MET A 1 -9.12 13.19 -0.73
C MET A 1 -8.67 13.47 0.69
N ALA A 2 -8.79 14.71 1.21
CA ALA A 2 -8.44 15.00 2.60
C ALA A 2 -9.23 14.18 3.65
N SER A 3 -10.53 13.93 3.41
CA SER A 3 -11.35 13.08 4.28
C SER A 3 -10.83 11.64 4.40
N ARG A 4 -10.43 11.04 3.27
CA ARG A 4 -9.89 9.68 3.20
C ARG A 4 -8.50 9.57 3.80
N HIS A 5 -7.67 10.60 3.64
CA HIS A 5 -6.39 10.66 4.33
C HIS A 5 -6.58 10.67 5.85
N LEU A 6 -7.46 11.54 6.37
CA LEU A 6 -7.77 11.59 7.80
C LEU A 6 -8.39 10.28 8.30
N ALA A 7 -9.30 9.67 7.54
CA ALA A 7 -9.86 8.36 7.85
C ALA A 7 -8.78 7.27 7.98
N ARG A 8 -7.77 7.27 7.11
CA ARG A 8 -6.62 6.34 7.23
C ARG A 8 -5.76 6.64 8.46
N SER A 9 -5.57 7.91 8.81
CA SER A 9 -4.88 8.28 10.06
C SER A 9 -5.60 7.71 11.27
N ILE A 10 -6.94 7.82 11.33
CA ILE A 10 -7.75 7.26 12.42
C ILE A 10 -7.67 5.73 12.44
N ALA A 11 -7.73 5.07 11.28
CA ALA A 11 -7.54 3.62 11.20
C ALA A 11 -6.15 3.19 11.69
N MET A 12 -5.10 3.93 11.33
CA MET A 12 -3.73 3.67 11.79
C MET A 12 -3.62 3.85 13.31
N GLN A 13 -4.15 4.93 13.88
CA GLN A 13 -4.18 5.16 15.33
C GLN A 13 -4.90 4.02 16.07
N THR A 14 -6.03 3.56 15.53
CA THR A 14 -6.79 2.43 16.07
C THR A 14 -5.96 1.15 16.07
N LEU A 15 -5.28 0.85 14.96
CA LEU A 15 -4.40 -0.32 14.85
C LEU A 15 -3.17 -0.21 15.76
N PHE A 16 -2.60 0.99 15.92
CA PHE A 16 -1.52 1.22 16.87
C PHE A 16 -1.98 0.95 18.31
N GLU A 17 -3.13 1.47 18.70
CA GLU A 17 -3.69 1.28 20.05
C GLU A 17 -4.02 -0.19 20.31
N TRP A 18 -4.62 -0.89 19.35
CA TRP A 18 -4.86 -2.33 19.41
C TRP A 18 -3.57 -3.13 19.55
N ASP A 19 -2.53 -2.81 18.77
CA ASP A 19 -1.23 -3.52 18.83
C ASP A 19 -0.52 -3.26 20.16
N PHE A 20 -0.62 -2.04 20.68
CA PHE A 20 -0.13 -1.66 22.01
C PHE A 20 -0.85 -2.43 23.12
N TRP A 21 -2.16 -2.67 22.96
CA TRP A 21 -2.99 -3.47 23.88
C TRP A 21 -2.96 -4.97 23.59
N ASN A 22 -1.77 -5.50 23.29
CA ASN A 22 -1.53 -6.93 23.06
C ASN A 22 -2.36 -7.58 21.93
N LYS A 23 -2.82 -6.78 20.97
CA LYS A 23 -3.55 -7.27 19.78
C LYS A 23 -4.84 -8.03 20.16
N ASP A 24 -5.55 -7.58 21.19
CA ASP A 24 -6.87 -8.12 21.57
C ASP A 24 -7.95 -7.65 20.58
N ASP A 25 -8.32 -8.52 19.66
CA ASP A 25 -9.30 -8.22 18.60
C ASP A 25 -10.68 -7.84 19.16
N SER A 26 -11.02 -8.24 20.40
CA SER A 26 -12.28 -7.85 21.04
C SER A 26 -12.36 -6.36 21.39
N LYS A 27 -11.21 -5.66 21.38
CA LYS A 27 -11.10 -4.22 21.67
C LYS A 27 -11.07 -3.34 20.44
N ALA A 28 -10.93 -3.92 19.24
CA ALA A 28 -10.73 -3.14 18.02
C ALA A 28 -11.89 -2.18 17.73
N ASP A 29 -13.15 -2.63 17.93
CA ASP A 29 -14.32 -1.78 17.74
C ASP A 29 -14.41 -0.65 18.76
N GLU A 30 -14.09 -0.94 20.03
CA GLU A 30 -14.06 0.06 21.10
C GLU A 30 -13.04 1.16 20.78
N PHE A 31 -11.83 0.78 20.35
CA PHE A 31 -10.79 1.73 19.94
C PHE A 31 -11.17 2.50 18.69
N ALA A 32 -11.78 1.85 17.69
CA ALA A 32 -12.24 2.52 16.48
C ALA A 32 -13.29 3.59 16.81
N GLU A 33 -14.25 3.26 17.67
CA GLU A 33 -15.32 4.18 18.08
C GLU A 33 -14.78 5.36 18.87
N TYR A 34 -13.85 5.12 19.80
CA TYR A 34 -13.17 6.18 20.52
C TYR A 34 -12.39 7.12 19.59
N ASN A 35 -11.53 6.57 18.72
CA ASN A 35 -10.68 7.37 17.85
C ASN A 35 -11.49 8.13 16.78
N ILE A 36 -12.61 7.56 16.30
CA ILE A 36 -13.55 8.26 15.41
C ILE A 36 -14.20 9.45 16.14
N ALA A 37 -14.65 9.25 17.38
CA ALA A 37 -15.30 10.33 18.14
C ALA A 37 -14.32 11.48 18.46
N GLU A 38 -13.07 11.15 18.80
CA GLU A 38 -12.05 12.12 19.19
C GLU A 38 -11.48 12.89 17.98
N TYR A 39 -11.14 12.18 16.89
CA TYR A 39 -10.38 12.75 15.77
C TYR A 39 -11.19 12.89 14.47
N GLY A 40 -12.37 12.29 14.41
CA GLY A 40 -13.26 12.27 13.24
C GLY A 40 -14.51 13.15 13.24
N PRO A 41 -14.71 14.20 14.08
CA PRO A 41 -15.86 15.10 13.89
C PRO A 41 -15.96 15.62 12.44
N GLY A 42 -17.10 15.41 11.77
CA GLY A 42 -17.29 15.76 10.36
C GLY A 42 -16.88 14.69 9.34
N LEU A 43 -16.52 13.48 9.79
CA LEU A 43 -16.21 12.32 8.95
C LEU A 43 -17.31 11.25 8.96
N GLU A 44 -18.56 11.59 9.24
CA GLU A 44 -19.65 10.62 9.42
C GLU A 44 -19.82 9.68 8.22
N GLN A 45 -19.54 10.18 7.00
CA GLN A 45 -19.60 9.38 5.76
C GLN A 45 -18.43 8.39 5.62
N GLU A 46 -17.33 8.61 6.33
CA GLU A 46 -16.11 7.80 6.26
C GLU A 46 -16.01 6.77 7.39
N HIS A 47 -16.92 6.78 8.37
CA HIS A 47 -16.89 5.81 9.49
C HIS A 47 -16.87 4.35 9.00
N GLY A 48 -17.66 4.06 7.96
CA GLY A 48 -17.68 2.73 7.34
C GLY A 48 -16.34 2.37 6.68
N PHE A 49 -15.65 3.35 6.08
CA PHE A 49 -14.33 3.14 5.51
C PHE A 49 -13.28 2.88 6.60
N ILE A 50 -13.31 3.63 7.70
CA ILE A 50 -12.40 3.44 8.84
C ILE A 50 -12.55 2.02 9.40
N LYS A 51 -13.78 1.59 9.71
CA LYS A 51 -14.05 0.23 10.20
C LYS A 51 -13.64 -0.84 9.18
N LYS A 52 -13.89 -0.62 7.88
CA LYS A 52 -13.45 -1.53 6.80
C LYS A 52 -11.93 -1.69 6.75
N LEU A 53 -11.17 -0.62 6.97
CA LEU A 53 -9.70 -0.68 7.03
C LEU A 53 -9.22 -1.48 8.23
N VAL A 54 -9.74 -1.17 9.43
CA VAL A 54 -9.36 -1.83 10.68
C VAL A 54 -9.69 -3.33 10.61
N HIS A 55 -10.94 -3.71 10.33
CA HIS A 55 -11.32 -5.12 10.26
C HIS A 55 -10.58 -5.87 9.15
N GLY A 56 -10.40 -5.23 7.99
CA GLY A 56 -9.67 -5.84 6.89
C GLY A 56 -8.22 -6.20 7.24
N VAL A 57 -7.56 -5.35 8.04
CA VAL A 57 -6.23 -5.67 8.60
C VAL A 57 -6.31 -6.82 9.59
N LEU A 58 -7.27 -6.83 10.51
CA LEU A 58 -7.41 -7.89 11.52
C LEU A 58 -7.70 -9.26 10.89
N GLU A 59 -8.62 -9.30 9.94
CA GLU A 59 -9.01 -10.53 9.21
C GLU A 59 -7.87 -11.13 8.39
N ASN A 60 -6.94 -10.30 7.93
CA ASN A 60 -5.81 -10.72 7.09
C ASN A 60 -4.46 -10.67 7.83
N ARG A 61 -4.47 -10.43 9.15
CA ARG A 61 -3.27 -10.17 9.96
C ARG A 61 -2.16 -11.18 9.74
N GLU A 62 -2.47 -12.47 9.83
CA GLU A 62 -1.46 -13.53 9.71
C GLU A 62 -0.75 -13.50 8.35
N LYS A 63 -1.50 -13.24 7.27
CA LYS A 63 -0.95 -13.14 5.92
C LYS A 63 -0.13 -11.86 5.75
N ILE A 64 -0.66 -10.75 6.26
CA ILE A 64 0.01 -9.44 6.23
C ILE A 64 1.34 -9.51 6.98
N ASP A 65 1.34 -10.04 8.21
CA ASP A 65 2.52 -10.15 9.06
C ASP A 65 3.57 -11.06 8.42
N ALA A 66 3.18 -12.19 7.82
CA ALA A 66 4.09 -13.03 7.05
C ALA A 66 4.70 -12.31 5.83
N ILE A 67 3.92 -11.49 5.12
CA ILE A 67 4.44 -10.67 4.01
C ILE A 67 5.45 -9.63 4.53
N ILE A 68 5.17 -9.00 5.67
CA ILE A 68 6.11 -8.06 6.30
C ILE A 68 7.41 -8.78 6.65
N GLU A 69 7.35 -9.93 7.31
CA GLU A 69 8.55 -10.69 7.70
C GLU A 69 9.41 -11.13 6.50
N THR A 70 8.77 -11.54 5.40
CA THR A 70 9.49 -11.94 4.19
C THR A 70 10.14 -10.75 3.46
N THR A 71 9.51 -9.58 3.52
CA THR A 71 9.96 -8.40 2.76
C THR A 71 10.88 -7.47 3.57
N ALA A 72 10.65 -7.36 4.87
CA ALA A 72 11.43 -6.56 5.82
C ALA A 72 12.46 -7.44 6.57
N SER A 73 13.18 -8.28 5.83
CA SER A 73 13.98 -9.40 6.34
C SER A 73 15.12 -9.07 7.31
N GLU A 74 15.42 -7.79 7.53
CA GLU A 74 16.44 -7.36 8.48
C GLU A 74 15.99 -7.47 9.95
N TRP A 75 14.68 -7.47 10.21
CA TRP A 75 14.15 -7.39 11.57
C TRP A 75 12.97 -8.35 11.75
N PRO A 76 12.90 -9.10 12.87
CA PRO A 76 11.65 -9.74 13.29
C PRO A 76 10.54 -8.69 13.38
N LEU A 77 9.31 -9.08 13.07
CA LEU A 77 8.14 -8.18 13.10
C LEU A 77 8.03 -7.40 14.42
N GLU A 78 8.34 -8.06 15.54
CA GLU A 78 8.28 -7.46 16.88
C GLU A 78 9.38 -6.43 17.19
N GLN A 79 10.40 -6.32 16.34
CA GLN A 79 11.45 -5.32 16.44
C GLN A 79 11.19 -4.09 15.55
N ILE A 80 10.21 -4.17 14.63
CA ILE A 80 9.76 -3.02 13.86
C ILE A 80 9.01 -2.07 14.82
N ASN A 81 9.30 -0.78 14.72
CA ASN A 81 8.56 0.25 15.46
C ASN A 81 7.05 0.05 15.27
N LEU A 82 6.29 0.09 16.37
CA LEU A 82 4.83 -0.05 16.40
C LEU A 82 4.13 0.81 15.34
N VAL A 83 4.57 2.06 15.13
CA VAL A 83 4.01 2.94 14.10
C VAL A 83 4.24 2.35 12.71
N ASP A 84 5.49 2.06 12.36
CA ASP A 84 5.86 1.54 11.03
C ASP A 84 5.17 0.21 10.74
N ARG A 85 5.10 -0.67 11.75
CA ARG A 85 4.42 -1.95 11.64
C ARG A 85 2.94 -1.81 11.31
N ASN A 86 2.22 -0.91 12.00
CA ASN A 86 0.80 -0.73 11.76
C ASN A 86 0.50 0.05 10.48
N VAL A 87 1.38 0.95 10.07
CA VAL A 87 1.31 1.58 8.74
C VAL A 87 1.55 0.55 7.63
N LEU A 88 2.52 -0.35 7.79
CA LEU A 88 2.74 -1.46 6.85
C LEU A 88 1.53 -2.37 6.79
N ARG A 89 0.95 -2.75 7.93
CA ARG A 89 -0.25 -3.59 7.96
C ARG A 89 -1.40 -2.98 7.16
N LEU A 90 -1.66 -1.70 7.40
CA LEU A 90 -2.70 -0.94 6.71
C LEU A 90 -2.40 -0.82 5.20
N GLY A 91 -1.18 -0.43 4.84
CA GLY A 91 -0.78 -0.27 3.44
C GLY A 91 -0.79 -1.56 2.65
N ILE A 92 -0.36 -2.68 3.24
CA ILE A 92 -0.39 -4.01 2.62
C ILE A 92 -1.83 -4.50 2.49
N TYR A 93 -2.68 -4.28 3.51
CA TYR A 93 -4.11 -4.57 3.41
C TYR A 93 -4.72 -3.87 2.20
N GLU A 94 -4.54 -2.55 2.10
CA GLU A 94 -5.10 -1.78 0.99
C GLU A 94 -4.51 -2.23 -0.35
N LEU A 95 -3.21 -2.52 -0.41
CA LEU A 95 -2.55 -2.94 -1.64
C LEU A 95 -3.10 -4.27 -2.20
N LEU A 96 -3.37 -5.24 -1.33
CA LEU A 96 -3.66 -6.62 -1.75
C LEU A 96 -5.13 -7.04 -1.64
N TRP A 97 -5.91 -6.41 -0.75
CA TRP A 97 -7.28 -6.83 -0.46
C TRP A 97 -8.34 -5.72 -0.64
N SER A 98 -7.95 -4.44 -0.75
CA SER A 98 -8.96 -3.40 -1.04
C SER A 98 -9.45 -3.45 -2.49
N ASP A 99 -10.63 -2.88 -2.74
CA ASP A 99 -11.13 -2.71 -4.10
C ASP A 99 -10.25 -1.68 -4.84
N HIS A 100 -9.46 -2.15 -5.81
CA HIS A 100 -8.55 -1.29 -6.58
C HIS A 100 -9.26 -0.22 -7.41
N LYS A 101 -10.57 -0.34 -7.63
CA LYS A 101 -11.38 0.73 -8.23
C LYS A 101 -11.68 1.85 -7.24
N GLU A 102 -11.78 1.53 -5.95
CA GLU A 102 -11.96 2.48 -4.86
C GLU A 102 -10.63 3.13 -4.49
N VAL A 103 -9.56 2.33 -4.35
CA VAL A 103 -8.22 2.80 -3.98
C VAL A 103 -7.18 2.19 -4.93
N PRO A 104 -6.67 2.96 -5.90
CA PRO A 104 -5.61 2.48 -6.77
C PRO A 104 -4.34 2.08 -5.99
N PRO A 105 -3.62 1.01 -6.38
CA PRO A 105 -2.42 0.54 -5.67
C PRO A 105 -1.39 1.64 -5.36
N LYS A 106 -1.11 2.53 -6.33
CA LYS A 106 -0.17 3.65 -6.14
C LYS A 106 -0.65 4.67 -5.12
N VAL A 107 -1.96 4.87 -5.01
CA VAL A 107 -2.55 5.74 -4.00
C VAL A 107 -2.39 5.12 -2.63
N ALA A 108 -2.70 3.82 -2.47
CA ALA A 108 -2.51 3.11 -1.20
C ALA A 108 -1.05 3.20 -0.71
N ILE A 109 -0.08 3.00 -1.61
CA ILE A 109 1.35 3.12 -1.30
C ILE A 109 1.71 4.55 -0.86
N ASN A 110 1.29 5.56 -1.63
CA ASN A 110 1.58 6.96 -1.29
C ASN A 110 0.97 7.37 0.06
N GLU A 111 -0.28 6.98 0.32
CA GLU A 111 -0.95 7.27 1.58
C GLU A 111 -0.24 6.62 2.77
N ALA A 112 0.19 5.35 2.64
CA ALA A 112 0.97 4.68 3.68
C ALA A 112 2.33 5.37 3.93
N ILE A 113 3.01 5.85 2.88
CA ILE A 113 4.27 6.59 3.04
C ILE A 113 4.05 7.90 3.79
N GLU A 114 2.99 8.65 3.45
CA GLU A 114 2.68 9.91 4.14
C GLU A 114 2.28 9.67 5.60
N LEU A 115 1.54 8.61 5.92
CA LEU A 115 1.30 8.21 7.31
C LEU A 115 2.61 7.89 8.04
N GLY A 116 3.51 7.15 7.41
CA GLY A 116 4.83 6.86 7.95
C GLY A 116 5.62 8.12 8.29
N LYS A 117 5.60 9.12 7.40
CA LYS A 117 6.25 10.42 7.65
C LYS A 117 5.58 11.18 8.78
N ASN A 118 4.25 11.23 8.81
CA ASN A 118 3.50 12.01 9.78
C ASN A 118 3.67 11.50 11.21
N PHE A 119 3.74 10.19 11.41
CA PHE A 119 3.80 9.57 12.74
C PHE A 119 5.20 9.09 13.14
N GLY A 120 6.08 8.78 12.20
CA GLY A 120 7.43 8.24 12.45
C GLY A 120 8.59 9.04 11.83
N GLY A 121 8.30 10.06 11.02
CA GLY A 121 9.30 10.91 10.36
C GLY A 121 9.87 10.35 9.05
N ASP A 122 10.86 11.04 8.49
CA ASP A 122 11.38 10.74 7.15
C ASP A 122 12.03 9.35 7.01
N SER A 123 12.61 8.82 8.10
CA SER A 123 13.15 7.45 8.11
C SER A 123 12.05 6.41 7.94
N SER A 124 10.92 6.58 8.65
CA SER A 124 9.74 5.72 8.55
C SER A 124 9.14 5.74 7.15
N GLY A 125 8.96 6.94 6.58
CA GLY A 125 8.48 7.07 5.21
C GLY A 125 9.36 6.35 4.17
N ARG A 126 10.69 6.43 4.31
CA ARG A 126 11.63 5.71 3.42
C ARG A 126 11.57 4.20 3.61
N PHE A 127 11.48 3.73 4.85
CA PHE A 127 11.35 2.31 5.17
C PHE A 127 10.07 1.72 4.56
N ILE A 128 8.91 2.35 4.82
CA ILE A 128 7.61 1.92 4.30
C ILE A 128 7.59 1.89 2.77
N ASN A 129 8.15 2.93 2.11
CA ASN A 129 8.28 2.97 0.66
C ASN A 129 9.10 1.78 0.11
N GLY A 130 10.20 1.44 0.78
CA GLY A 130 11.05 0.30 0.40
C GLY A 130 10.31 -1.03 0.45
N VAL A 131 9.58 -1.28 1.54
CA VAL A 131 8.81 -2.52 1.74
C VAL A 131 7.63 -2.61 0.75
N LEU A 132 6.75 -1.60 0.73
CA LEU A 132 5.56 -1.62 -0.14
C LEU A 132 5.92 -1.59 -1.62
N GLY A 133 6.99 -0.88 -1.99
CA GLY A 133 7.49 -0.86 -3.37
C GLY A 133 8.03 -2.22 -3.82
N THR A 134 8.54 -3.04 -2.90
CA THR A 134 9.00 -4.40 -3.19
C THR A 134 7.81 -5.33 -3.42
N ILE A 135 6.83 -5.31 -2.51
CA ILE A 135 5.58 -6.07 -2.65
C ILE A 135 4.87 -5.73 -3.97
N TYR A 136 4.78 -4.44 -4.31
CA TYR A 136 4.15 -3.98 -5.55
C TYR A 136 4.82 -4.51 -6.82
N ARG A 137 6.14 -4.72 -6.81
CA ARG A 137 6.85 -5.32 -7.95
C ARG A 137 6.61 -6.83 -8.04
N GLU A 138 6.53 -7.52 -6.90
CA GLU A 138 6.34 -8.97 -6.85
C GLU A 138 4.95 -9.41 -7.30
N ILE A 139 3.91 -8.64 -6.98
CA ILE A 139 2.54 -8.92 -7.45
C ILE A 139 2.33 -8.66 -8.96
N GLY A 140 3.35 -8.12 -9.64
CA GLY A 140 3.27 -7.65 -11.02
C GLY A 140 2.55 -6.31 -11.11
N GLU A 141 3.20 -5.27 -11.65
CA GLU A 141 2.57 -3.96 -11.81
C GLU A 141 1.35 -4.10 -12.74
N PRO A 142 0.10 -3.95 -12.26
CA PRO A 142 -1.09 -4.15 -13.10
C PRO A 142 -1.20 -3.13 -14.26
N GLU A 143 -0.33 -2.11 -14.28
CA GLU A 143 -0.32 -1.04 -15.29
C GLU A 143 0.80 -1.15 -16.35
N LYS A 144 1.81 -2.01 -16.19
CA LYS A 144 2.94 -2.08 -17.15
C LYS A 144 2.62 -2.80 -18.46
N ASP A 145 1.59 -3.64 -18.48
CA ASP A 145 1.18 -4.38 -19.68
C ASP A 145 0.58 -3.49 -20.77
N GLN A 146 0.17 -2.25 -20.45
CA GLN A 146 -0.38 -1.31 -21.44
C GLN A 146 0.69 -0.38 -22.06
N VAL A 147 1.77 -0.07 -21.34
CA VAL A 147 2.84 0.83 -21.84
C VAL A 147 3.85 0.07 -22.69
N SER A 148 4.20 -1.17 -22.31
CA SER A 148 5.14 -2.00 -23.07
C SER A 148 4.60 -2.41 -24.45
N LYS A 149 3.28 -2.63 -24.58
CA LYS A 149 2.64 -2.90 -25.89
C LYS A 149 2.60 -1.67 -26.81
N LYS A 150 2.42 -0.45 -26.28
CA LYS A 150 2.41 0.77 -27.09
C LYS A 150 3.79 1.20 -27.58
N LYS A 151 4.85 0.89 -26.82
CA LYS A 151 6.23 1.21 -27.20
C LYS A 151 6.80 0.22 -28.21
N ALA A 152 6.39 -1.05 -28.16
CA ALA A 152 6.81 -2.07 -29.12
C ALA A 152 6.18 -1.93 -30.53
N THR A 153 5.05 -1.22 -30.68
CA THR A 153 4.41 -0.99 -31.98
C THR A 153 4.87 0.29 -32.70
N ALA A 154 5.64 1.14 -32.03
CA ALA A 154 6.07 2.44 -32.59
C ALA A 154 7.47 2.37 -33.25
N ASP A 155 8.30 1.40 -32.86
CA ASP A 155 9.68 1.25 -33.34
C ASP A 155 9.88 -0.14 -33.97
N GLY A 156 9.42 -0.35 -35.21
CA GLY A 156 9.71 -1.58 -35.94
C GLY A 156 9.14 -1.65 -37.37
N GLU A 157 10.08 -1.66 -38.32
CA GLU A 157 9.98 -2.12 -39.73
C GLU A 157 9.62 -1.11 -40.83
N VAL A 158 10.65 -0.46 -41.39
CA VAL A 158 10.76 -0.25 -42.85
C VAL A 158 11.75 -1.30 -43.37
N PRO A 159 11.36 -2.22 -44.27
CA PRO A 159 12.30 -3.19 -44.85
C PRO A 159 13.32 -2.50 -45.76
N GLN A 160 14.60 -2.85 -45.59
CA GLN A 160 15.64 -2.62 -46.59
C GLN A 160 15.53 -3.68 -47.69
N GLU A 161 15.17 -3.28 -48.91
CA GLU A 161 15.47 -4.08 -50.10
C GLU A 161 16.81 -3.63 -50.67
N ALA A 162 17.78 -4.54 -50.60
CA ALA A 162 19.03 -4.48 -51.34
C ALA A 162 18.86 -5.34 -52.60
N GLU A 163 18.80 -4.71 -53.78
CA GLU A 163 19.13 -5.39 -55.04
C GLU A 163 20.59 -5.09 -55.38
N LYS A 164 21.39 -6.16 -55.36
CA LYS A 164 22.75 -6.19 -55.87
C LYS A 164 22.76 -6.66 -57.33
N ASP A 165 23.57 -5.94 -58.10
CA ASP A 165 24.46 -6.42 -59.16
C ASP A 165 23.86 -7.11 -60.38
N LYS A 166 23.97 -6.43 -61.54
CA LYS A 166 24.61 -7.01 -62.73
C LYS A 166 25.45 -5.97 -63.48
N GLU A 167 26.75 -6.26 -63.54
CA GLU A 167 27.72 -5.75 -64.52
C GLU A 167 27.32 -6.14 -65.95
N ASN A 168 27.52 -5.23 -66.91
CA ASN A 168 28.39 -5.39 -68.11
C ASN A 168 27.93 -4.53 -69.30
N GLU A 169 28.95 -3.96 -69.96
CA GLU A 169 29.00 -3.12 -71.18
C GLU A 169 28.62 -1.63 -71.09
#